data_AF-A0A5A5TJK9-F1
#
_entry.id   AF-A0A5A5TJK9-F1
#
_cell.length_a   1.000
_cell.length_b   1.000
_cell.length_c   1.000
_cell.angle_alpha   90.00
_cell.angle_beta   90.00
_cell.angle_gamma   90.00
#
_symmetry.space_group_name_H-M   'P 1'
#
loop_
_entity.id
_entity.type
_entity.pdbx_description
1 polymer ?
#
loop_
_entity_poly.entity_id
_entity_poly.type
_entity_poly.pdbx_seq_one_letter_code
_entity_poly.pdbx_strand_id
1 'polypeptide(L)'
;MSKVFVIDSFYQPLNPVHPARARLLLKQGKALVYRMYPFTLILKRVVEQPEVNPLRIKLDPGSRTTGIAIVNDASGEVVFAAELTHRGQAVKAALDDRRAIRRSRRQRKTRYRKSRWSNRKRKQGWLPPSLESRIANVLTWVNRLSRYGPITAISMELVKFDLQQMENPEVSGVEYQQGTLAGYETREYLLEIWDRTCSYCSKKDIPLQIEHIHPRARGGTNRISNLCLACEPCNTAKGTQDIKDFLKKKPEVLQRIQAQAKRPLKDAAAVNTTRWLRFV
;
A
#
# COMPACT_ATOMS: atom_id res chain seq x y z
N MET A 1 4.62 -18.69 -13.95
CA MET A 1 6.07 -18.45 -14.17
C MET A 1 6.21 -17.22 -15.06
N SER A 2 6.98 -16.21 -14.69
CA SER A 2 7.07 -14.96 -15.46
C SER A 2 7.70 -15.20 -16.83
N LYS A 3 7.07 -14.65 -17.89
CA LYS A 3 7.60 -14.65 -19.25
C LYS A 3 8.78 -13.67 -19.37
N VAL A 4 9.58 -13.91 -20.41
CA VAL A 4 10.76 -13.11 -20.74
C VAL A 4 10.38 -12.10 -21.82
N PHE A 5 10.73 -10.83 -21.59
CA PHE A 5 10.51 -9.78 -22.58
C PHE A 5 11.46 -9.97 -23.76
N VAL A 6 10.99 -9.66 -24.96
CA VAL A 6 11.77 -9.77 -26.18
C VAL A 6 11.58 -8.49 -26.98
N ILE A 7 12.69 -7.94 -27.47
CA ILE A 7 12.71 -6.82 -28.40
C ILE A 7 13.46 -7.23 -29.66
N ASP A 8 13.17 -6.57 -30.78
CA ASP A 8 13.92 -6.75 -32.02
C ASP A 8 15.20 -5.88 -32.05
N SER A 9 15.95 -5.95 -33.15
CA SER A 9 17.17 -5.14 -33.32
C SER A 9 16.91 -3.63 -33.47
N PHE A 10 15.68 -3.21 -33.75
CA PHE A 10 15.24 -1.81 -33.72
C PHE A 10 14.63 -1.40 -32.36
N TYR A 11 14.77 -2.24 -31.34
CA TYR A 11 14.21 -2.02 -30.00
C TYR A 11 12.67 -1.97 -29.96
N GLN A 12 12.00 -2.54 -30.97
CA GLN A 12 10.55 -2.69 -30.96
C GLN A 12 10.15 -3.84 -30.02
N PRO A 13 9.20 -3.62 -29.10
CA PRO A 13 8.75 -4.64 -28.17
C PRO A 13 7.92 -5.71 -28.88
N LEU A 14 8.25 -6.98 -28.63
CA LEU A 14 7.55 -8.15 -29.14
C LEU A 14 6.77 -8.85 -28.01
N ASN A 15 5.98 -9.86 -28.38
CA ASN A 15 5.30 -10.71 -27.41
C ASN A 15 6.30 -11.38 -26.46
N PRO A 16 6.12 -11.25 -25.13
CA PRO A 16 6.93 -11.97 -24.17
C PRO A 16 6.81 -13.48 -24.36
N VAL A 17 7.93 -14.17 -24.22
CA VAL A 17 8.04 -15.61 -24.50
C VAL A 17 8.21 -16.43 -23.23
N HIS A 18 7.81 -17.69 -23.27
CA HIS A 18 8.08 -18.62 -22.17
C HIS A 18 9.59 -18.76 -21.93
N PRO A 19 10.08 -18.87 -20.68
CA PRO A 19 11.51 -19.01 -20.39
C PRO A 19 12.22 -20.16 -21.14
N ALA A 20 11.50 -21.24 -21.45
CA ALA A 20 12.04 -22.32 -22.29
C ALA A 20 12.41 -21.86 -23.70
N ARG A 21 11.55 -21.05 -24.35
CA ARG A 21 11.80 -20.46 -25.67
C ARG A 21 12.94 -19.45 -25.60
N ALA A 22 13.00 -18.64 -24.54
CA ALA A 22 14.09 -17.69 -24.30
C ALA A 22 15.46 -18.41 -24.23
N ARG A 23 15.55 -19.51 -23.47
CA ARG A 23 16.77 -20.34 -23.40
C ARG A 23 17.15 -20.94 -24.75
N LEU A 24 16.18 -21.40 -25.54
CA LEU A 24 16.41 -21.92 -26.87
C LEU A 24 17.00 -20.85 -27.80
N LEU A 25 16.46 -19.64 -27.79
CA LEU A 25 16.95 -18.51 -28.60
C LEU A 25 18.40 -18.13 -28.24
N LEU A 26 18.74 -18.16 -26.95
CA LEU A 26 20.10 -17.93 -26.48
C LEU A 26 21.04 -19.06 -26.91
N LYS A 27 20.65 -20.33 -26.73
CA LYS A 27 21.46 -21.50 -27.12
C LYS A 27 21.71 -21.56 -28.62
N GLN A 28 20.74 -21.13 -29.43
CA GLN A 28 20.86 -21.04 -30.89
C GLN A 28 21.58 -19.76 -31.36
N GLY A 29 21.99 -18.88 -30.45
CA GLY A 29 22.68 -17.63 -30.80
C GLY A 29 21.82 -16.61 -31.57
N LYS A 30 20.48 -16.79 -31.58
CA LYS A 30 19.51 -15.92 -32.28
C LYS A 30 19.15 -14.66 -31.50
N ALA A 31 19.36 -14.69 -30.20
CA ALA A 31 19.12 -13.58 -29.30
C ALA A 31 20.31 -13.36 -28.36
N LEU A 32 20.40 -12.15 -27.79
CA LEU A 32 21.36 -11.78 -26.75
C LEU A 32 20.60 -11.24 -25.54
N VAL A 33 21.21 -11.32 -24.36
CA VAL A 33 20.67 -10.68 -23.16
C VAL A 33 20.87 -9.17 -23.28
N TYR A 34 19.77 -8.43 -23.30
CA TYR A 34 19.80 -6.97 -23.38
C TYR A 34 19.78 -6.34 -21.98
N ARG A 35 18.91 -6.83 -21.10
CA ARG A 35 18.79 -6.37 -19.70
C ARG A 35 18.48 -7.53 -18.77
N MET A 36 18.94 -7.39 -17.53
CA MET A 36 18.65 -8.35 -16.45
C MET A 36 17.35 -8.02 -15.71
N TYR A 37 16.97 -6.74 -15.61
CA TYR A 37 15.81 -6.29 -14.82
C TYR A 37 14.97 -5.22 -15.55
N PRO A 38 13.77 -5.56 -16.06
CA PRO A 38 13.27 -6.93 -16.21
C PRO A 38 14.17 -7.73 -17.16
N PHE A 39 14.13 -9.05 -17.08
CA PHE A 39 14.94 -9.90 -17.97
C PHE A 39 14.41 -9.77 -19.40
N THR A 40 15.23 -9.20 -20.27
CA THR A 40 14.86 -8.84 -21.64
C THR A 40 15.91 -9.34 -22.61
N LEU A 41 15.45 -10.02 -23.66
CA LEU A 41 16.27 -10.45 -24.78
C LEU A 41 16.13 -9.50 -25.96
N ILE A 42 17.22 -9.31 -26.70
CA ILE A 42 17.23 -8.65 -28.00
C ILE A 42 17.47 -9.68 -29.10
N LEU A 43 16.63 -9.69 -30.13
CA LEU A 43 16.84 -10.52 -31.32
C LEU A 43 17.90 -9.89 -32.21
N LYS A 44 18.72 -10.72 -32.87
CA LYS A 44 19.71 -10.26 -33.86
C LYS A 44 19.12 -9.91 -35.23
N ARG A 45 17.79 -9.85 -35.34
CA ARG A 45 17.07 -9.55 -36.56
C ARG A 45 15.91 -8.62 -36.28
N VAL A 46 15.51 -7.90 -37.33
CA VAL A 46 14.28 -7.13 -37.37
C VAL A 46 13.11 -8.08 -37.59
N VAL A 47 11.96 -7.75 -37.02
CA VAL A 47 10.69 -8.40 -37.35
C VAL A 47 9.84 -7.34 -38.08
N GLU A 48 9.67 -7.49 -39.39
CA GLU A 48 9.08 -6.44 -40.23
C GLU A 48 7.60 -6.16 -39.94
N GLN A 49 6.83 -7.20 -39.58
CA GLN A 49 5.41 -7.09 -39.22
C GLN A 49 5.12 -7.93 -37.98
N PRO A 50 5.46 -7.43 -36.77
CA PRO A 50 5.26 -8.19 -35.56
C PRO A 50 3.79 -8.17 -35.15
N GLU A 51 3.13 -9.32 -35.20
CA GLU A 51 1.82 -9.51 -34.56
C GLU A 51 1.99 -9.54 -33.04
N VAL A 52 1.74 -8.39 -32.39
CA VAL A 52 1.85 -8.24 -30.94
C VAL A 52 0.47 -8.21 -30.28
N ASN A 53 0.37 -8.94 -29.17
CA ASN A 53 -0.83 -8.93 -28.35
C ASN A 53 -0.75 -7.76 -27.36
N PRO A 54 -1.78 -6.91 -27.27
CA PRO A 54 -1.79 -5.81 -26.33
C PRO A 54 -1.77 -6.34 -24.88
N LEU A 55 -0.89 -5.77 -24.07
CA LEU A 55 -0.75 -6.11 -22.65
C LEU A 55 -1.24 -4.97 -21.76
N ARG A 56 -1.75 -5.33 -20.59
CA ARG A 56 -2.19 -4.40 -19.56
C ARG A 56 -1.36 -4.55 -18.30
N ILE A 57 -0.89 -3.44 -17.75
CA ILE A 57 -0.32 -3.41 -16.39
C ILE A 57 -1.46 -3.27 -15.39
N LYS A 58 -1.49 -4.12 -14.37
CA LYS A 58 -2.29 -3.96 -13.16
C LYS A 58 -1.39 -3.58 -11.99
N LEU A 59 -1.73 -2.49 -11.33
CA LEU A 59 -1.04 -1.97 -10.16
C LEU A 59 -1.93 -2.10 -8.92
N ASP A 60 -1.38 -2.73 -7.88
CA ASP A 60 -2.00 -2.81 -6.56
C ASP A 60 -1.15 -2.03 -5.54
N PRO A 61 -1.53 -0.77 -5.23
CA PRO A 61 -0.71 0.13 -4.41
C PRO A 61 -0.90 -0.09 -2.89
N GLY A 62 -0.13 -1.00 -2.30
CA GLY A 62 -0.04 -1.18 -0.83
C GLY A 62 0.96 -0.25 -0.12
N SER A 63 0.79 -0.07 1.21
CA SER A 63 1.56 0.89 2.02
C SER A 63 3.08 0.60 2.08
N ARG A 64 3.47 -0.67 2.04
CA ARG A 64 4.87 -1.14 2.07
C ARG A 64 5.34 -1.70 0.75
N THR A 65 4.46 -2.37 0.02
CA THR A 65 4.74 -3.01 -1.26
C THR A 65 3.68 -2.58 -2.28
N THR A 66 4.08 -2.46 -3.54
CA THR A 66 3.13 -2.35 -4.67
C THR A 66 3.23 -3.61 -5.50
N GLY A 67 2.11 -4.32 -5.64
CA GLY A 67 1.98 -5.41 -6.59
C GLY A 67 1.95 -4.86 -8.01
N ILE A 68 2.71 -5.47 -8.90
CA ILE A 68 2.73 -5.15 -10.33
C ILE A 68 2.50 -6.45 -11.09
N ALA A 69 1.43 -6.52 -11.87
CA ALA A 69 1.15 -7.64 -12.76
C ALA A 69 1.00 -7.13 -14.20
N ILE A 70 1.46 -7.90 -15.17
CA ILE A 70 1.17 -7.70 -16.58
C ILE A 70 0.30 -8.86 -17.04
N VAL A 71 -0.84 -8.53 -17.61
CA VAL A 71 -1.81 -9.51 -18.10
C VAL A 71 -2.07 -9.29 -19.58
N ASN A 72 -2.33 -10.38 -20.29
CA ASN A 72 -2.90 -10.34 -21.62
C ASN A 72 -4.42 -10.48 -21.48
N ASP A 73 -5.17 -9.41 -21.78
CA ASP A 73 -6.63 -9.38 -21.59
C ASP A 73 -7.36 -10.39 -22.49
N ALA A 74 -6.81 -10.70 -23.67
CA ALA A 74 -7.45 -11.62 -24.62
C ALA A 74 -7.34 -13.09 -24.19
N SER A 75 -6.28 -13.47 -23.48
CA SER A 75 -6.04 -14.84 -23.02
C SER A 75 -6.26 -15.04 -21.52
N GLY A 76 -6.35 -13.96 -20.74
CA GLY A 76 -6.38 -14.00 -19.27
C GLY A 76 -5.04 -14.40 -18.63
N GLU A 77 -3.98 -14.57 -19.43
CA GLU A 77 -2.69 -15.06 -18.93
C GLU A 77 -1.89 -13.96 -18.22
N VAL A 78 -1.33 -14.29 -17.05
CA VAL A 78 -0.38 -13.43 -16.34
C VAL A 78 1.02 -13.61 -16.96
N VAL A 79 1.47 -12.57 -17.66
CA VAL A 79 2.75 -12.53 -18.37
C VAL A 79 3.91 -12.27 -17.42
N PHE A 80 3.73 -11.35 -16.46
CA PHE A 80 4.77 -10.94 -15.53
C PHE A 80 4.12 -10.55 -14.20
N ALA A 81 4.76 -10.91 -13.10
CA ALA A 81 4.36 -10.45 -11.77
C ALA A 81 5.61 -10.06 -10.97
N ALA A 82 5.52 -8.97 -10.23
CA ALA A 82 6.57 -8.49 -9.34
C ALA A 82 5.98 -7.74 -8.15
N GLU A 83 6.70 -7.77 -7.04
CA GLU A 83 6.42 -6.95 -5.87
C GLU A 83 7.48 -5.86 -5.72
N LEU A 84 7.05 -4.60 -5.78
CA LEU A 84 7.91 -3.46 -5.57
C LEU A 84 7.90 -3.06 -4.10
N THR A 85 8.99 -3.31 -3.39
CA THR A 85 9.15 -2.90 -1.98
C THR A 85 9.51 -1.41 -1.90
N HIS A 86 8.73 -0.64 -1.13
CA HIS A 86 8.94 0.79 -0.95
C HIS A 86 9.88 1.10 0.21
N ARG A 87 10.79 2.04 -0.01
CA ARG A 87 11.70 2.55 1.04
C ARG A 87 11.13 3.72 1.83
N GLY A 88 9.82 3.99 1.72
CA GLY A 88 9.17 5.16 2.33
C GLY A 88 9.37 5.25 3.85
N GLN A 89 9.34 4.12 4.55
CA GLN A 89 9.59 4.07 6.00
C GLN A 89 11.04 4.42 6.35
N ALA A 90 12.02 3.88 5.62
CA ALA A 90 13.43 4.20 5.81
C ALA A 90 13.74 5.67 5.52
N VAL A 91 13.14 6.23 4.45
CA VAL A 91 13.25 7.66 4.12
C VAL A 91 12.68 8.52 5.24
N LYS A 92 11.53 8.13 5.80
CA LYS A 92 10.91 8.83 6.93
C LYS A 92 11.79 8.79 8.17
N ALA A 93 12.32 7.63 8.53
CA ALA A 93 13.24 7.48 9.66
C ALA A 93 14.44 8.42 9.51
N ALA A 94 15.10 8.42 8.36
CA ALA A 94 16.24 9.30 8.08
C ALA A 94 15.88 10.80 8.12
N LEU A 95 14.64 11.17 7.79
CA LEU A 95 14.14 12.55 7.93
C LEU A 95 13.89 12.94 9.39
N ASP A 96 13.39 12.00 10.19
CA ASP A 96 13.16 12.18 11.62
C ASP A 96 14.49 12.28 12.39
N ASP A 97 15.50 11.47 12.04
CA ASP A 97 16.85 11.56 12.60
C ASP A 97 17.49 12.93 12.30
N ARG A 98 17.44 13.36 11.03
CA ARG A 98 17.90 14.70 10.63
C ARG A 98 17.14 15.80 11.38
N ARG A 99 15.85 15.62 11.63
CA ARG A 99 15.05 16.58 12.41
C ARG A 99 15.50 16.62 13.87
N ALA A 100 15.75 15.47 14.49
CA ALA A 100 16.23 15.39 15.88
C ALA A 100 17.58 16.08 16.05
N ILE A 101 18.55 15.81 15.17
CA ILE A 101 19.88 16.45 15.18
C ILE A 101 19.76 17.98 15.06
N ARG A 102 18.93 18.47 14.12
CA ARG A 102 18.70 19.91 13.95
C ARG A 102 18.07 20.53 15.21
N ARG A 103 17.12 19.87 15.86
CA ARG A 103 16.52 20.34 17.12
C ARG A 103 17.57 20.43 18.23
N SER A 104 18.35 19.37 18.45
CA SER A 104 19.42 19.32 19.46
C SER A 104 20.45 20.45 19.26
N ARG A 105 20.94 20.63 18.02
CA ARG A 105 21.86 21.73 17.71
C ARG A 105 21.24 23.10 18.02
N ARG A 106 19.97 23.30 17.66
CA ARG A 106 19.27 24.57 17.87
C ARG A 106 19.08 24.88 19.36
N GLN A 107 18.74 23.88 20.16
CA GLN A 107 18.63 23.98 21.61
C GLN A 107 19.97 24.36 22.25
N ARG A 108 21.07 23.70 21.83
CA ARG A 108 22.41 23.94 22.38
C ARG A 108 23.05 25.25 21.93
N LYS A 109 22.81 25.70 20.69
CA LYS A 109 23.56 26.82 20.08
C LYS A 109 22.74 28.09 19.85
N THR A 110 21.41 28.06 20.00
CA THR A 110 20.54 29.20 19.67
C THR A 110 19.36 29.31 20.64
N ARG A 111 19.65 29.53 21.93
CA ARG A 111 18.68 29.53 23.06
C ARG A 111 17.48 30.47 22.85
N TYR A 112 17.66 31.60 22.15
CA TYR A 112 16.63 32.63 21.96
C TYR A 112 16.14 32.78 20.50
N ARG A 113 16.54 31.89 19.59
CA ARG A 113 16.15 32.02 18.17
C ARG A 113 14.74 31.50 17.92
N LYS A 114 13.77 32.42 17.78
CA LYS A 114 12.37 32.11 17.43
C LYS A 114 12.25 31.21 16.19
N SER A 115 11.27 30.31 16.21
CA SER A 115 10.92 29.49 15.04
C SER A 115 10.33 30.36 13.94
N ARG A 116 10.83 30.23 12.70
CA ARG A 116 10.32 30.96 11.53
C ARG A 116 9.49 30.00 10.68
N TRP A 117 8.21 29.84 11.04
CA TRP A 117 7.29 28.96 10.32
C TRP A 117 6.92 29.51 8.94
N SER A 118 6.84 30.84 8.83
CA SER A 118 6.54 31.60 7.61
C SER A 118 7.54 31.37 6.47
N ASN A 119 8.79 31.03 6.80
CA ASN A 119 9.85 30.75 5.82
C ASN A 119 9.82 29.32 5.28
N ARG A 120 8.88 28.48 5.76
CA ARG A 120 8.71 27.09 5.32
C ARG A 120 7.49 26.98 4.41
N LYS A 121 7.42 27.83 3.39
CA LYS A 121 6.37 27.74 2.37
C LYS A 121 6.66 26.53 1.50
N ARG A 122 5.72 25.59 1.44
CA ARG A 122 5.75 24.45 0.51
C ARG A 122 5.14 24.91 -0.81
N LYS A 123 5.70 24.43 -1.93
CA LYS A 123 5.11 24.67 -3.25
C LYS A 123 3.73 24.00 -3.32
N GLN A 124 2.84 24.53 -4.16
CA GLN A 124 1.57 23.87 -4.46
C GLN A 124 1.86 22.48 -5.05
N GLY A 125 1.14 21.44 -4.59
CA GLY A 125 1.41 20.05 -4.99
C GLY A 125 2.62 19.39 -4.33
N TRP A 126 3.24 20.02 -3.33
CA TRP A 126 4.38 19.43 -2.62
C TRP A 126 4.00 18.13 -1.91
N LEU A 127 4.78 17.09 -2.14
CA LEU A 127 4.65 15.81 -1.46
C LEU A 127 5.76 15.60 -0.44
N PRO A 128 5.48 14.89 0.66
CA PRO A 128 6.52 14.35 1.51
C PRO A 128 7.49 13.49 0.69
N PRO A 129 8.82 13.59 0.90
CA PRO A 129 9.80 12.82 0.14
C PRO A 129 9.59 11.29 0.18
N SER A 130 9.00 10.78 1.26
CA SER A 130 8.64 9.37 1.39
C SER A 130 7.52 8.94 0.41
N LEU A 131 6.56 9.82 0.14
CA LEU A 131 5.47 9.57 -0.81
C LEU A 131 5.92 9.80 -2.25
N GLU A 132 6.71 10.85 -2.48
CA GLU A 132 7.32 11.12 -3.78
C GLU A 132 8.21 9.96 -4.23
N SER A 133 9.05 9.43 -3.33
CA SER A 133 9.86 8.24 -3.62
C SER A 133 9.02 7.01 -4.00
N ARG A 134 7.86 6.82 -3.35
CA ARG A 134 6.95 5.71 -3.67
C ARG A 134 6.41 5.84 -5.09
N ILE A 135 5.88 7.01 -5.44
CA ILE A 135 5.35 7.29 -6.78
C ILE A 135 6.45 7.15 -7.83
N ALA A 136 7.61 7.77 -7.61
CA ALA A 136 8.74 7.72 -8.54
C ALA A 136 9.23 6.29 -8.80
N ASN A 137 9.27 5.43 -7.78
CA ASN A 137 9.64 4.04 -7.93
C ASN A 137 8.63 3.27 -8.79
N VAL A 138 7.33 3.47 -8.55
CA VAL A 138 6.26 2.85 -9.36
C VAL A 138 6.37 3.30 -10.82
N LEU A 139 6.47 4.62 -11.05
CA LEU A 139 6.62 5.18 -12.40
C LEU A 139 7.85 4.66 -13.12
N THR A 140 8.99 4.52 -12.42
CA THR A 140 10.22 3.96 -12.99
C THR A 140 10.00 2.54 -13.50
N TRP A 141 9.28 1.71 -12.74
CA TRP A 141 8.97 0.34 -13.15
C TRP A 141 7.95 0.28 -14.27
N VAL A 142 6.88 1.07 -14.20
CA VAL A 142 5.88 1.19 -15.28
C VAL A 142 6.56 1.59 -16.59
N ASN A 143 7.35 2.67 -16.59
CA ASN A 143 8.06 3.13 -17.78
C ASN A 143 9.04 2.08 -18.32
N ARG A 144 9.72 1.35 -17.42
CA ARG A 144 10.65 0.30 -17.82
C ARG A 144 9.93 -0.88 -18.47
N LEU A 145 8.79 -1.30 -17.91
CA LEU A 145 7.99 -2.41 -18.46
C LEU A 145 7.36 -2.00 -19.80
N SER A 146 6.81 -0.78 -19.90
CA SER A 146 6.24 -0.24 -21.15
C SER A 146 7.26 -0.09 -22.27
N ARG A 147 8.56 0.05 -21.94
CA ARG A 147 9.62 0.08 -22.93
C ARG A 147 9.91 -1.30 -23.56
N TYR A 148 9.63 -2.39 -22.85
CA TYR A 148 10.04 -3.74 -23.25
C TYR A 148 8.88 -4.68 -23.59
N GLY A 149 7.64 -4.25 -23.35
CA GLY A 149 6.44 -4.99 -23.72
C GLY A 149 5.45 -4.11 -24.48
N PRO A 150 4.57 -4.71 -25.31
CA PRO A 150 3.51 -4.00 -26.03
C PRO A 150 2.36 -3.62 -25.08
N ILE A 151 2.63 -2.67 -24.18
CA ILE A 151 1.68 -2.25 -23.13
C ILE A 151 0.79 -1.13 -23.67
N THR A 152 -0.52 -1.36 -23.67
CA THR A 152 -1.51 -0.41 -24.20
C THR A 152 -2.39 0.20 -23.11
N ALA A 153 -2.51 -0.46 -21.96
CA ALA A 153 -3.37 -0.01 -20.86
C ALA A 153 -2.72 -0.21 -19.49
N ILE A 154 -3.08 0.67 -18.56
CA ILE A 154 -2.72 0.56 -17.14
C ILE A 154 -4.03 0.60 -16.34
N SER A 155 -4.21 -0.36 -15.44
CA SER A 155 -5.30 -0.39 -14.47
C SER A 155 -4.69 -0.37 -13.08
N MET A 156 -5.28 0.42 -12.19
CA MET A 156 -4.81 0.54 -10.81
C MET A 156 -6.01 0.45 -9.87
N GLU A 157 -5.88 -0.35 -8.83
CA GLU A 157 -6.88 -0.39 -7.78
C GLU A 157 -6.77 0.89 -6.92
N LEU A 158 -7.81 1.71 -6.99
CA LEU A 158 -7.93 2.88 -6.13
C LEU A 158 -8.46 2.43 -4.78
N VAL A 159 -7.58 1.92 -3.92
CA VAL A 159 -7.98 1.59 -2.54
C VAL A 159 -8.42 2.88 -1.84
N LYS A 160 -9.73 3.03 -1.64
CA LYS A 160 -10.32 4.11 -0.85
C LYS A 160 -10.32 3.66 0.60
N PHE A 161 -9.43 4.20 1.42
CA PHE A 161 -9.64 4.16 2.86
C PHE A 161 -10.11 5.55 3.27
N ASP A 162 -11.40 5.85 3.35
CA ASP A 162 -11.81 7.20 3.78
C ASP A 162 -11.56 7.39 5.29
N LEU A 163 -10.35 7.81 5.65
CA LEU A 163 -9.94 7.99 7.05
C LEU A 163 -10.75 9.07 7.75
N GLN A 164 -11.29 10.03 7.01
CA GLN A 164 -12.07 11.12 7.56
C GLN A 164 -13.51 10.67 7.86
N GLN A 165 -14.11 9.85 7.01
CA GLN A 165 -15.39 9.18 7.31
C GLN A 165 -15.26 8.11 8.41
N MET A 166 -14.12 7.39 8.49
CA MET A 166 -13.90 6.38 9.54
C MET A 166 -13.54 6.98 10.93
N GLU A 167 -13.01 8.21 10.99
CA GLU A 167 -12.78 8.94 12.25
C GLU A 167 -14.02 9.71 12.74
N ASN A 168 -14.99 10.01 11.87
CA ASN A 168 -16.17 10.81 12.20
C ASN A 168 -17.44 10.34 11.46
N PRO A 169 -18.10 9.26 11.93
CA PRO A 169 -19.29 8.70 11.28
C PRO A 169 -20.58 9.55 11.39
N GLU A 170 -20.54 10.71 12.06
CA GLU A 170 -21.70 11.59 12.28
C GLU A 170 -21.79 12.76 11.30
N VAL A 171 -20.99 12.77 10.23
CA VAL A 171 -21.16 13.78 9.16
C VAL A 171 -22.40 13.40 8.35
N SER A 172 -23.55 13.97 8.74
CA SER A 172 -24.83 13.84 8.09
C SER A 172 -24.83 14.54 6.73
N GLY A 173 -24.89 13.75 5.66
CA GLY A 173 -25.39 14.15 4.35
C GLY A 173 -26.61 13.29 4.01
N VAL A 174 -27.69 13.96 3.65
CA VAL A 174 -29.04 13.41 3.43
C VAL A 174 -29.07 12.58 2.15
N GLU A 175 -28.51 11.37 2.18
CA GLU A 175 -28.72 10.30 1.18
C GLU A 175 -28.00 8.98 1.53
N TYR A 176 -27.58 8.78 2.79
CA TYR A 176 -26.83 7.58 3.18
C TYR A 176 -27.75 6.39 3.52
N GLN A 177 -28.56 5.99 2.53
CA GLN A 177 -29.22 4.69 2.44
C GLN A 177 -28.53 3.87 1.33
N GLN A 178 -27.39 3.25 1.62
CA GLN A 178 -26.72 2.19 0.84
C GLN A 178 -25.43 1.87 1.61
N GLY A 179 -25.24 0.77 2.34
CA GLY A 179 -25.68 -0.60 2.10
C GLY A 179 -24.41 -1.45 2.14
N THR A 180 -24.21 -2.23 3.21
CA THR A 180 -23.23 -3.34 3.34
C THR A 180 -21.71 -3.04 3.20
N LEU A 181 -21.25 -2.26 2.21
CA LEU A 181 -19.84 -2.05 1.85
C LEU A 181 -19.02 -1.25 2.88
N ALA A 182 -19.61 -0.27 3.55
CA ALA A 182 -18.92 0.54 4.57
C ALA A 182 -18.47 -0.28 5.81
N GLY A 183 -19.21 -1.35 6.13
CA GLY A 183 -18.82 -2.29 7.18
C GLY A 183 -17.66 -3.18 6.77
N TYR A 184 -17.54 -3.52 5.48
CA TYR A 184 -16.44 -4.33 4.95
C TYR A 184 -15.11 -3.58 5.02
N GLU A 185 -15.07 -2.31 4.60
CA GLU A 185 -13.85 -1.50 4.66
C GLU A 185 -13.34 -1.34 6.10
N THR A 186 -14.26 -1.09 7.05
CA THR A 186 -13.92 -0.97 8.48
C THR A 186 -13.43 -2.30 9.05
N ARG A 187 -14.05 -3.42 8.66
CA ARG A 187 -13.67 -4.75 9.13
C ARG A 187 -12.31 -5.19 8.57
N GLU A 188 -12.08 -5.05 7.28
CA GLU A 188 -10.80 -5.36 6.64
C GLU A 188 -9.68 -4.50 7.21
N TYR A 189 -9.97 -3.22 7.42
CA TYR A 189 -9.06 -2.31 8.09
C TYR A 189 -8.72 -2.76 9.52
N LEU A 190 -9.72 -3.14 10.32
CA LEU A 190 -9.51 -3.68 11.66
C LEU A 190 -8.72 -5.01 11.62
N LEU A 191 -9.00 -5.89 10.66
CA LEU A 191 -8.27 -7.14 10.46
C LEU A 191 -6.79 -6.90 10.18
N GLU A 192 -6.47 -5.88 9.38
CA GLU A 192 -5.08 -5.55 9.05
C GLU A 192 -4.34 -4.91 10.24
N ILE A 193 -4.95 -3.95 10.94
CA ILE A 193 -4.26 -3.28 12.05
C ILE A 193 -4.14 -4.15 13.31
N TRP A 194 -5.08 -5.09 13.51
CA TRP A 194 -5.09 -6.02 14.65
C TRP A 194 -4.48 -7.39 14.29
N ASP A 195 -3.76 -7.48 13.16
CA ASP A 195 -3.05 -8.69 12.71
C ASP A 195 -3.92 -9.95 12.69
N ARG A 196 -5.21 -9.79 12.35
CA ARG A 196 -6.23 -10.84 12.35
C ARG A 196 -6.25 -11.64 13.68
N THR A 197 -5.99 -10.97 14.80
CA THR A 197 -5.98 -11.56 16.15
C THR A 197 -7.10 -11.00 17.01
N CYS A 198 -7.58 -11.83 17.95
CA CYS A 198 -8.39 -11.31 19.05
C CYS A 198 -7.54 -10.41 19.96
N SER A 199 -7.99 -9.18 20.18
CA SER A 199 -7.31 -8.16 20.98
C SER A 199 -7.12 -8.58 22.44
N TYR A 200 -8.01 -9.44 22.95
CA TYR A 200 -8.04 -9.89 24.34
C TYR A 200 -7.24 -11.17 24.60
N CYS A 201 -7.47 -12.21 23.79
CA CYS A 201 -6.86 -13.54 23.99
C CYS A 201 -5.75 -13.88 22.99
N SER A 202 -5.50 -13.02 21.99
CA SER A 202 -4.45 -13.16 20.98
C SER A 202 -4.51 -14.42 20.11
N LYS A 203 -5.64 -15.15 20.12
CA LYS A 203 -5.88 -16.25 19.18
C LYS A 203 -6.05 -15.73 17.75
N LYS A 204 -5.51 -16.47 16.78
CA LYS A 204 -5.62 -16.31 15.33
C LYS A 204 -6.58 -17.35 14.75
N ASP A 205 -6.94 -17.19 13.48
CA ASP A 205 -7.69 -18.19 12.69
C ASP A 205 -9.04 -18.62 13.29
N ILE A 206 -9.70 -17.68 13.96
CA ILE A 206 -11.04 -17.85 14.54
C ILE A 206 -11.97 -16.75 14.05
N PRO A 207 -13.30 -16.96 14.06
CA PRO A 207 -14.25 -15.90 13.76
C PRO A 207 -14.06 -14.70 14.69
N LEU A 208 -13.75 -13.53 14.11
CA LEU A 208 -13.57 -12.27 14.81
C LEU A 208 -14.74 -11.32 14.52
N GLN A 209 -15.20 -10.67 15.58
CA GLN A 209 -16.23 -9.65 15.61
C GLN A 209 -15.59 -8.29 15.88
N ILE A 210 -16.22 -7.24 15.34
CA ILE A 210 -15.88 -5.86 15.68
C ILE A 210 -16.43 -5.56 17.07
N GLU A 211 -15.57 -5.04 17.95
CA GLU A 211 -15.89 -4.81 19.34
C GLU A 211 -15.55 -3.37 19.75
N HIS A 212 -16.38 -2.78 20.62
CA HIS A 212 -16.21 -1.41 21.11
C HIS A 212 -15.42 -1.40 22.43
N ILE A 213 -14.21 -0.86 22.38
CA ILE A 213 -13.31 -0.67 23.54
C ILE A 213 -14.07 0.04 24.67
N HIS A 214 -14.65 1.20 24.38
CA HIS A 214 -15.66 1.85 25.20
C HIS A 214 -17.05 1.41 24.72
N PRO A 215 -17.84 0.67 25.51
CA PRO A 215 -19.11 0.10 25.08
C PRO A 215 -20.11 1.16 24.61
N ARG A 216 -20.87 0.89 23.53
CA ARG A 216 -21.94 1.78 23.03
C ARG A 216 -22.97 2.13 24.10
N ALA A 217 -23.36 1.15 24.92
CA ALA A 217 -24.30 1.34 26.03
C ALA A 217 -23.83 2.38 27.07
N ARG A 218 -22.53 2.71 27.10
CA ARG A 218 -21.92 3.72 27.97
C ARG A 218 -21.43 4.96 27.21
N GLY A 219 -21.96 5.20 26.01
CA GLY A 219 -21.56 6.35 25.16
C GLY A 219 -20.37 6.10 24.24
N GLY A 220 -20.02 4.84 23.99
CA GLY A 220 -19.02 4.42 23.00
C GLY A 220 -19.34 4.89 21.58
N THR A 221 -18.37 5.51 20.92
CA THR A 221 -18.50 5.96 19.52
C THR A 221 -18.08 4.85 18.55
N ASN A 222 -18.54 4.93 17.30
CA ASN A 222 -18.10 4.04 16.21
C ASN A 222 -16.78 4.48 15.55
N ARG A 223 -16.01 5.36 16.20
CA ARG A 223 -14.72 5.80 15.68
C ARG A 223 -13.74 4.64 15.69
N ILE A 224 -12.87 4.53 14.67
CA ILE A 224 -11.78 3.52 14.63
C ILE A 224 -11.01 3.45 15.96
N SER A 225 -10.72 4.59 16.57
CA SER A 225 -9.97 4.68 17.82
C SER A 225 -10.67 4.04 19.02
N ASN A 226 -11.95 3.67 18.87
CA ASN A 226 -12.77 2.97 19.84
C ASN A 226 -13.13 1.53 19.41
N LEU A 227 -12.65 1.05 18.25
CA LEU A 227 -12.96 -0.27 17.73
C LEU A 227 -11.75 -1.21 17.79
N CYS A 228 -11.99 -2.47 18.14
CA CYS A 228 -11.01 -3.55 18.09
C CYS A 228 -11.62 -4.84 17.53
N LEU A 229 -10.81 -5.90 17.42
CA LEU A 229 -11.28 -7.23 17.07
C LEU A 229 -11.33 -8.12 18.31
N ALA A 230 -12.43 -8.84 18.49
CA ALA A 230 -12.60 -9.82 19.55
C ALA A 230 -13.21 -11.11 19.01
N CYS A 231 -12.82 -12.26 19.56
CA CYS A 231 -13.58 -13.48 19.35
C CYS A 231 -14.88 -13.44 20.16
N GLU A 232 -15.89 -14.18 19.71
CA GLU A 232 -17.20 -14.23 20.37
C GLU A 232 -17.12 -14.49 21.88
N PRO A 233 -16.34 -15.47 22.40
CA PRO A 233 -16.23 -15.67 23.84
C PRO A 233 -15.71 -14.45 24.61
N CYS A 234 -14.71 -13.75 24.06
CA CYS A 234 -14.15 -12.56 24.71
C CYS A 234 -15.08 -11.36 24.60
N ASN A 235 -15.75 -11.20 23.45
CA ASN A 235 -16.71 -10.12 23.24
C ASN A 235 -17.90 -10.26 24.20
N THR A 236 -18.46 -11.47 24.30
CA THR A 236 -19.55 -11.79 25.23
C THR A 236 -19.13 -11.65 26.69
N ALA A 237 -17.91 -12.11 27.04
CA ALA A 237 -17.41 -12.00 28.42
C ALA A 237 -17.19 -10.55 28.87
N LYS A 238 -16.75 -9.66 27.97
CA LYS A 238 -16.67 -8.22 28.27
C LYS A 238 -18.05 -7.60 28.30
N GLY A 239 -18.89 -7.89 27.30
CA GLY A 239 -20.22 -7.29 27.16
C GLY A 239 -20.17 -5.77 27.23
N THR A 240 -20.93 -5.20 28.16
CA THR A 240 -21.02 -3.74 28.39
C THR A 240 -20.07 -3.23 29.48
N GLN A 241 -19.12 -4.05 29.94
CA GLN A 241 -18.14 -3.65 30.95
C GLN A 241 -17.11 -2.67 30.38
N ASP A 242 -16.60 -1.79 31.25
CA ASP A 242 -15.45 -0.95 30.90
C ASP A 242 -14.22 -1.83 30.68
N ILE A 243 -13.42 -1.52 29.65
CA ILE A 243 -12.23 -2.30 29.33
C ILE A 243 -11.22 -2.36 30.49
N LYS A 244 -11.14 -1.31 31.33
CA LYS A 244 -10.27 -1.28 32.51
C LYS A 244 -10.70 -2.29 33.55
N ASP A 245 -12.01 -2.48 33.73
CA ASP A 245 -12.56 -3.45 34.67
C ASP A 245 -12.37 -4.87 34.15
N PHE A 246 -12.67 -5.09 32.86
CA PHE A 246 -12.52 -6.40 32.22
C PHE A 246 -11.06 -6.88 32.21
N LEU A 247 -10.10 -5.97 32.01
CA LEU A 247 -8.67 -6.27 31.98
C LEU A 247 -7.94 -5.91 33.28
N LYS A 248 -8.64 -5.75 34.40
CA LYS A 248 -8.04 -5.39 35.69
C LYS A 248 -6.88 -6.31 36.11
N LYS A 249 -6.99 -7.60 35.79
CA LYS A 249 -5.96 -8.62 36.06
C LYS A 249 -4.90 -8.75 34.96
N LYS A 250 -5.01 -8.00 33.85
CA LYS A 250 -4.15 -8.04 32.67
C LYS A 250 -3.79 -6.63 32.18
N PRO A 251 -3.07 -5.83 32.98
CA PRO A 251 -2.76 -4.43 32.65
C PRO A 251 -1.92 -4.28 31.38
N GLU A 252 -1.06 -5.27 31.07
CA GLU A 252 -0.25 -5.28 29.84
C GLU A 252 -1.12 -5.34 28.57
N VAL A 253 -2.18 -6.14 28.59
CA VAL A 253 -3.12 -6.27 27.47
C VAL A 253 -3.90 -4.96 27.27
N LEU A 254 -4.32 -4.33 28.38
CA LEU A 254 -5.01 -3.04 28.35
C LEU A 254 -4.12 -1.95 27.73
N GLN A 255 -2.86 -1.85 28.15
CA GLN A 255 -1.92 -0.89 27.60
C GLN A 255 -1.67 -1.13 26.10
N ARG A 256 -1.53 -2.39 25.68
CA ARG A 256 -1.38 -2.77 24.28
C ARG A 256 -2.57 -2.30 23.44
N ILE A 257 -3.79 -2.61 23.88
CA ILE A 257 -5.03 -2.24 23.17
C ILE A 257 -5.14 -0.72 23.05
N GLN A 258 -4.92 0.02 24.14
CA GLN A 258 -5.00 1.49 24.14
C GLN A 258 -3.92 2.13 23.26
N ALA A 259 -2.70 1.58 23.24
CA ALA A 259 -1.62 2.08 22.39
C ALA A 259 -1.90 1.82 20.90
N GLN A 260 -2.47 0.65 20.58
CA GLN A 260 -2.81 0.25 19.22
C GLN A 260 -4.01 1.03 18.67
N ALA A 261 -5.07 1.20 19.47
CA ALA A 261 -6.26 1.97 19.10
C ALA A 261 -5.99 3.46 18.89
N LYS A 262 -5.01 4.04 19.60
CA LYS A 262 -4.59 5.45 19.46
C LYS A 262 -3.53 5.66 18.37
N ARG A 263 -3.09 4.61 17.68
CA ARG A 263 -1.99 4.71 16.71
C ARG A 263 -2.50 5.45 15.45
N PRO A 264 -1.98 6.65 15.12
CA PRO A 264 -2.45 7.38 13.96
C PRO A 264 -2.13 6.63 12.66
N LEU A 265 -3.08 6.74 11.73
CA LEU A 265 -3.21 6.06 10.45
C LEU A 265 -2.15 6.44 9.41
N LYS A 266 -0.87 6.21 9.72
CA LYS A 266 0.25 6.59 8.84
C LYS A 266 0.23 5.87 7.49
N ASP A 267 -0.23 4.61 7.47
CA ASP A 267 -0.14 3.74 6.29
C ASP A 267 -1.33 3.92 5.34
N ALA A 268 -2.56 4.02 5.84
CA ALA A 268 -3.72 4.34 5.01
C ALA A 268 -3.65 5.79 4.48
N ALA A 269 -3.15 6.75 5.29
CA ALA A 269 -3.00 8.14 4.84
C ALA A 269 -1.99 8.24 3.69
N ALA A 270 -0.95 7.42 3.73
CA ALA A 270 0.04 7.34 2.65
C ALA A 270 -0.58 6.82 1.34
N VAL A 271 -1.46 5.81 1.40
CA VAL A 271 -2.18 5.26 0.23
C VAL A 271 -3.17 6.29 -0.35
N ASN A 272 -3.96 6.94 0.49
CA ASN A 272 -4.92 7.97 0.04
C ASN A 272 -4.26 9.22 -0.54
N THR A 273 -3.12 9.65 0.02
CA THR A 273 -2.42 10.84 -0.49
C THR A 273 -1.82 10.58 -1.87
N THR A 274 -1.37 9.34 -2.13
CA THR A 274 -0.83 8.95 -3.45
C THR A 274 -1.90 8.67 -4.51
N ARG A 275 -3.17 8.54 -4.10
CA ARG A 275 -4.32 8.15 -4.94
C ARG A 275 -4.64 9.11 -6.09
N TRP A 276 -4.49 10.41 -5.87
CA TRP A 276 -4.93 11.46 -6.80
C TRP A 276 -3.80 12.11 -7.60
N LEU A 277 -2.55 11.68 -7.39
CA LEU A 277 -1.41 12.20 -8.11
C LEU A 277 -1.34 11.50 -9.46
N ARG A 278 -2.17 12.05 -10.36
CA ARG A 278 -2.23 11.87 -11.80
C ARG A 278 -1.02 11.13 -12.36
N PHE A 279 -1.24 9.87 -12.74
CA PHE A 279 -0.50 9.19 -13.79
C PHE A 279 -0.96 9.80 -15.12
N VAL A 280 -0.47 11.02 -15.41
CA VAL A 280 -0.58 11.67 -16.73
C VAL A 280 0.82 11.68 -17.31
#